data_AF-Q86BV5-F1
#
_entry.id   AF-Q86BV5-F1
#
_cell.length_a   1.000
_cell.length_b   1.000
_cell.length_c   1.000
_cell.angle_alpha   90.00
_cell.angle_beta   90.00
_cell.angle_gamma   90.00
#
_symmetry.space_group_name_H-M   'P 1'
#
loop_
_entity.id
_entity.type
_entity.pdbx_description
1 polymer ?
#
loop_
_entity_poly.entity_id
_entity_poly.type
_entity_poly.pdbx_seq_one_letter_code
_entity_poly.pdbx_strand_id
1 'polypeptide(L)'
;RRIAIAQAVFKDLFANVPAAVSLFGGVNGENINSNEFKAHCIRVVNGLDSAIGLLSDPATLNAQLAHLATQHKAREGVTKGGFSA
;
A
#
# COMPACT_ATOMS: atom_id res chain seq x y z
N ARG A 1 -3.29 -3.56 16.31
CA ARG A 1 -4.38 -2.79 15.66
C ARG A 1 -4.04 -2.36 14.23
N ARG A 2 -2.92 -1.66 13.97
CA ARG A 2 -2.53 -1.20 12.61
C ARG A 2 -2.48 -2.32 11.56
N ILE A 3 -1.84 -3.44 11.89
CA ILE A 3 -1.72 -4.61 11.01
C ILE A 3 -3.09 -5.17 10.62
N ALA A 4 -4.01 -5.34 11.57
CA ALA A 4 -5.33 -5.92 11.31
C ALA A 4 -6.15 -5.08 10.32
N ILE A 5 -6.09 -3.74 10.42
CA ILE A 5 -6.77 -2.84 9.49
C ILE A 5 -6.17 -2.99 8.09
N ALA A 6 -4.84 -2.94 7.97
CA ALA A 6 -4.16 -3.09 6.69
C ALA A 6 -4.42 -4.46 6.03
N GLN A 7 -4.36 -5.55 6.81
CA GLN A 7 -4.69 -6.88 6.32
C GLN A 7 -6.14 -6.98 5.86
N ALA A 8 -7.09 -6.32 6.53
CA ALA A 8 -8.48 -6.29 6.09
C ALA A 8 -8.64 -5.58 4.74
N VAL A 9 -7.97 -4.44 4.55
CA VAL A 9 -7.95 -3.72 3.27
C VAL A 9 -7.36 -4.58 2.15
N PHE A 10 -6.20 -5.20 2.37
CA PHE A 10 -5.59 -6.06 1.36
C PHE A 10 -6.40 -7.33 1.09
N LYS A 11 -7.04 -7.90 2.11
CA LYS A 11 -7.93 -9.04 1.95
C LYS A 11 -9.10 -8.70 1.03
N ASP A 12 -9.70 -7.52 1.21
CA ASP A 12 -10.78 -7.03 0.36
C ASP A 12 -10.30 -6.73 -1.06
N LEU A 13 -9.17 -6.03 -1.21
CA LEU A 13 -8.54 -5.76 -2.51
C LEU A 13 -8.26 -7.05 -3.29
N PHE A 14 -7.69 -8.08 -2.63
CA PHE A 14 -7.38 -9.36 -3.28
C PHE A 14 -8.63 -10.18 -3.58
N ALA A 15 -9.74 -9.98 -2.86
CA ALA A 15 -11.01 -10.60 -3.18
C ALA A 15 -11.65 -9.96 -4.43
N ASN A 16 -11.64 -8.62 -4.52
CA ASN A 16 -12.23 -7.88 -5.64
C ASN A 16 -11.34 -7.84 -6.89
N VAL A 17 -10.02 -7.88 -6.70
CA VAL A 17 -9.02 -7.88 -7.78
C VAL A 17 -8.00 -9.01 -7.54
N PRO A 18 -8.35 -10.29 -7.78
CA PRO A 18 -7.47 -11.43 -7.50
C PRO A 18 -6.11 -11.37 -8.22
N ALA A 19 -6.07 -10.78 -9.42
CA ALA A 19 -4.83 -10.58 -10.16
C ALA A 19 -3.80 -9.71 -9.41
N ALA A 20 -4.25 -8.84 -8.50
CA ALA A 20 -3.39 -7.97 -7.71
C ALA A 20 -2.44 -8.74 -6.78
N VAL A 21 -2.81 -9.96 -6.32
CA VAL A 21 -1.97 -10.77 -5.42
C VAL A 21 -0.57 -10.98 -5.97
N SER A 22 -0.46 -11.20 -7.29
CA SER A 22 0.82 -11.43 -7.98
C SER A 22 1.79 -10.25 -7.88
N LEU A 23 1.29 -9.01 -7.71
CA LEU A 23 2.11 -7.81 -7.53
C LEU A 23 2.83 -7.79 -6.17
N PHE A 24 2.38 -8.60 -5.21
CA PHE A 24 2.88 -8.64 -3.84
C PHE A 24 3.76 -9.87 -3.55
N GLY A 25 4.24 -10.58 -4.59
CA GLY A 25 5.14 -11.74 -4.41
C GLY A 25 6.43 -11.41 -3.66
N GLY A 26 6.98 -10.20 -3.85
CA GLY A 26 8.18 -9.73 -3.13
C GLY A 26 7.98 -9.50 -1.62
N VAL A 27 6.75 -9.65 -1.12
CA VAL A 27 6.39 -9.52 0.30
C VAL A 27 5.50 -10.67 0.78
N ASN A 28 5.48 -11.81 0.06
CA ASN A 28 4.66 -12.98 0.39
C ASN A 28 3.15 -12.66 0.46
N GLY A 29 2.63 -12.01 -0.59
CA GLY A 29 1.23 -11.59 -0.71
C GLY A 29 0.22 -12.73 -0.66
N GLU A 30 0.62 -13.95 -1.05
CA GLU A 30 -0.21 -15.16 -0.92
C GLU A 30 -0.48 -15.56 0.54
N ASN A 31 0.39 -15.18 1.47
CA ASN A 31 0.21 -15.39 2.90
C ASN A 31 0.20 -14.07 3.64
N ILE A 32 -0.99 -13.45 3.72
CA ILE A 32 -1.18 -12.17 4.41
C ILE A 32 -0.81 -12.21 5.91
N ASN A 33 -0.70 -13.39 6.51
CA ASN A 33 -0.32 -13.58 7.92
C ASN A 33 1.19 -13.76 8.13
N SER A 34 1.98 -13.82 7.06
CA SER A 34 3.44 -13.88 7.09
C SER A 34 4.05 -12.63 7.72
N ASN A 35 5.28 -12.75 8.23
CA ASN A 35 5.97 -11.62 8.84
C ASN A 35 6.35 -10.56 7.80
N GLU A 36 6.66 -11.00 6.58
CA GLU A 36 6.98 -10.19 5.41
C GLU A 36 5.79 -9.31 5.02
N PHE A 37 4.61 -9.92 4.91
CA PHE A 37 3.41 -9.17 4.55
C PHE A 37 2.93 -8.27 5.68
N LYS A 38 3.07 -8.69 6.95
CA LYS A 38 2.81 -7.82 8.11
C LYS A 38 3.75 -6.62 8.13
N ALA A 39 5.03 -6.81 7.82
CA ALA A 39 5.98 -5.71 7.71
C ALA A 39 5.61 -4.77 6.54
N HIS A 40 5.13 -5.31 5.42
CA HIS A 40 4.60 -4.51 4.32
C HIS A 40 3.38 -3.69 4.73
N CYS A 41 2.41 -4.31 5.41
CA CYS A 41 1.24 -3.63 5.97
C CYS A 41 1.63 -2.45 6.88
N ILE A 42 2.65 -2.62 7.72
CA ILE A 42 3.18 -1.52 8.56
C ILE A 42 3.72 -0.38 7.69
N ARG A 43 4.50 -0.68 6.64
CA ARG A 43 5.02 0.35 5.71
C ARG A 43 3.88 1.13 5.04
N VAL A 44 2.83 0.45 4.60
CA VAL A 44 1.66 1.08 3.96
C VAL A 44 0.91 1.99 4.93
N VAL A 45 0.60 1.51 6.14
CA VAL A 45 -0.10 2.31 7.15
C VAL A 45 0.73 3.53 7.56
N ASN A 46 2.04 3.38 7.72
CA ASN A 46 2.91 4.52 8.04
C ASN A 46 2.98 5.54 6.89
N GLY A 47 2.97 5.08 5.63
CA GLY A 47 2.91 5.96 4.47
C GLY A 47 1.60 6.76 4.41
N LEU A 48 0.47 6.11 4.69
CA LEU A 48 -0.85 6.76 4.77
C LEU A 48 -0.93 7.74 5.95
N ASP A 49 -0.46 7.34 7.14
CA ASP A 49 -0.40 8.18 8.34
C ASP A 49 0.43 9.45 8.08
N SER A 50 1.57 9.30 7.39
CA SER A 50 2.41 10.43 6.99
C SER A 50 1.67 11.38 6.04
N ALA A 51 0.98 10.85 5.02
CA ALA A 51 0.22 11.67 4.08
C ALA A 51 -0.94 12.42 4.77
N ILE A 52 -1.65 11.76 5.69
CA ILE A 52 -2.73 12.38 6.49
C ILE A 52 -2.16 13.46 7.41
N GLY A 53 -1.06 13.18 8.11
CA GLY A 53 -0.42 14.14 9.01
C GLY A 53 0.11 15.39 8.30
N LEU A 54 0.46 15.27 7.01
CA LEU A 54 0.94 16.38 6.18
C LEU A 54 -0.17 17.17 5.48
N LEU A 55 -1.45 16.87 5.70
CA LEU A 55 -2.56 17.59 5.06
C LEU A 55 -2.58 19.11 5.36
N SER A 56 -1.99 19.53 6.49
CA SER A 56 -1.85 20.95 6.85
C SER A 56 -0.62 21.64 6.25
N ASP A 57 0.27 20.90 5.59
CA ASP A 57 1.46 21.42 4.89
C ASP A 57 1.49 20.91 3.45
N PRO A 58 0.79 21.60 2.52
CA PRO A 58 0.67 21.15 1.13
C PRO A 58 2.00 21.03 0.39
N ALA A 59 3.00 21.84 0.73
CA ALA A 59 4.31 21.79 0.08
C ALA A 59 5.03 20.49 0.43
N THR A 60 5.09 20.15 1.72
CA THR A 60 5.69 18.90 2.18
C THR A 60 4.87 17.68 1.76
N LEU A 61 3.53 17.77 1.77
CA LEU A 61 2.66 16.72 1.27
C LEU A 61 2.93 16.41 -0.20
N ASN A 62 3.06 17.43 -1.06
CA ASN A 62 3.33 17.21 -2.48
C ASN A 62 4.67 16.49 -2.70
N ALA A 63 5.72 16.85 -1.94
CA ALA A 63 7.00 16.16 -2.00
C ALA A 63 6.88 14.69 -1.54
N GLN A 64 6.15 14.44 -0.46
CA GLN A 64 5.90 13.09 0.06
C GLN A 64 5.11 12.23 -0.95
N LEU A 65 4.05 12.78 -1.55
CA LEU A 65 3.25 12.09 -2.56
C LEU A 65 4.06 11.83 -3.83
N ALA A 66 4.95 12.73 -4.25
CA ALA A 66 5.85 12.51 -5.37
C ALA A 66 6.84 11.36 -5.12
N HIS A 67 7.34 11.25 -3.88
CA HIS A 67 8.18 10.12 -3.47
C HIS A 67 7.41 8.80 -3.52
N LEU A 68 6.22 8.74 -2.91
CA LEU A 68 5.35 7.56 -2.96
C LEU A 68 4.98 7.19 -4.40
N ALA A 69 4.66 8.17 -5.24
CA ALA A 69 4.37 7.94 -6.66
C ALA A 69 5.56 7.32 -7.39
N THR A 70 6.79 7.75 -7.10
CA THR A 70 8.01 7.17 -7.68
C THR A 70 8.18 5.71 -7.24
N GLN A 71 7.94 5.40 -5.97
CA GLN A 71 8.00 4.02 -5.46
C GLN A 71 7.00 3.09 -6.16
N HIS A 72 5.79 3.57 -6.45
CA HIS A 72 4.75 2.77 -7.12
C HIS A 72 4.98 2.66 -8.63
N LYS A 73 5.49 3.71 -9.29
CA LYS A 73 5.87 3.67 -10.72
C LYS A 73 6.99 2.66 -11.00
N ALA A 74 7.86 2.42 -10.03
CA ALA A 74 8.94 1.42 -10.14
C ALA A 74 8.44 -0.04 -10.06
N ARG A 75 7.15 -0.27 -9.83
CA ARG A 75 6.54 -1.61 -9.76
C ARG A 75 5.66 -1.83 -10.98
N GLU A 76 6.12 -2.67 -11.90
CA GLU A 76 5.34 -3.06 -13.07
C GLU A 76 4.02 -3.70 -12.65
N GLY A 77 2.94 -3.40 -13.38
CA GLY A 77 1.59 -3.89 -13.09
C GLY A 77 0.78 -3.04 -12.10
N VAL A 78 1.40 -2.08 -11.41
CA VAL A 78 0.63 -1.08 -10.62
C VAL A 78 -0.05 -0.09 -11.56
N THR A 79 -1.39 -0.07 -11.54
CA THR A 79 -2.21 0.78 -12.42
C THR A 79 -3.00 1.81 -11.63
N LYS A 80 -3.46 2.87 -12.31
CA LYS A 80 -4.39 3.85 -11.73
C LYS A 80 -5.67 3.17 -11.20
N GLY A 81 -6.19 2.18 -11.93
CA GLY A 81 -7.39 1.44 -11.55
C GLY A 81 -7.24 0.71 -10.20
N GLY A 82 -6.04 0.22 -9.89
CA GLY A 82 -5.77 -0.45 -8.61
C GLY A 82 -5.92 0.45 -7.37
N PHE A 83 -5.78 1.76 -7.52
CA PHE A 83 -6.02 2.73 -6.42
C PHE A 83 -7.49 3.10 -6.26
N SER A 84 -8.36 2.75 -7.22
CA SER A 84 -9.80 3.04 -7.21
C SER A 84 -10.67 1.82 -6.90
N ALA A 85 -10.03 0.66 -6.77
CA ALA A 85 -10.68 -0.64 -6.57
C ALA A 85 -11.34 -0.77 -5.20
#